data_AF-A0AAU8DP71-F1
#
_entry.id   AF-A0AAU8DP71-F1
#
_cell.length_a   1.000
_cell.length_b   1.000
_cell.length_c   1.000
_cell.angle_alpha   90.00
_cell.angle_beta   90.00
_cell.angle_gamma   90.00
#
_symmetry.space_group_name_H-M   'P 1'
#
loop_
_entity.id
_entity.type
_entity.pdbx_description
1 polymer ?
#
loop_
_entity_poly.entity_id
_entity_poly.type
_entity_poly.pdbx_seq_one_letter_code
_entity_poly.pdbx_strand_id
1 'polypeptide(L)'
;MSETASVEPRTGLGRVWHRFKVWLGFGVFWLASVLPHRVHFSRSASIPRSGPALLVPNHLAVTETTAIARMVIGHRRFPHFLIVGHLFKVPLLGHLGRAMKQIPVDRGSTNAAAALEAAAAELRRGHLVVIYPEGRISRAADQRPGPARSGAARLALTMPEIPVIPIGQWGAKPGWRNVVRRRRVDILVGEPVDLSRWAGRSDHQASVEATAAVMSAITALVEQVRGKPFAPDTDVTPAH
;
A
#
# COMPACT_ATOMS: atom_id res chain seq x y z
N MET A 1 24.63 -39.24 -1.18
CA MET A 1 25.55 -38.10 -1.32
C MET A 1 24.72 -36.87 -1.63
N SER A 2 24.35 -36.08 -0.60
CA SER A 2 23.60 -34.83 -0.81
C SER A 2 24.56 -33.66 -0.83
N GLU A 3 24.61 -32.98 -1.97
CA GLU A 3 25.42 -31.81 -2.21
C GLU A 3 24.79 -30.61 -1.46
N THR A 4 25.34 -30.28 -0.30
CA THR A 4 25.04 -29.04 0.41
C THR A 4 25.66 -27.89 -0.39
N ALA A 5 24.82 -27.18 -1.16
CA ALA A 5 25.21 -25.93 -1.80
C ALA A 5 25.60 -24.91 -0.71
N SER A 6 26.90 -24.74 -0.53
CA SER A 6 27.50 -23.70 0.30
C SER A 6 27.10 -22.34 -0.25
N VAL A 7 26.25 -21.61 0.46
CA VAL A 7 25.97 -20.20 0.18
C VAL A 7 27.24 -19.41 0.51
N GLU A 8 28.00 -19.04 -0.51
CA GLU A 8 29.19 -18.20 -0.37
C GLU A 8 28.86 -16.88 0.34
N PRO A 9 29.67 -16.43 1.30
CA PRO A 9 29.50 -15.14 1.94
C PRO A 9 29.79 -14.03 0.91
N ARG A 10 28.76 -13.26 0.54
CA ARG A 10 28.89 -12.11 -0.39
C ARG A 10 30.00 -11.19 0.09
N THR A 11 31.04 -11.04 -0.74
CA THR A 11 32.23 -10.21 -0.50
C THR A 11 31.88 -8.79 -0.07
N GLY A 12 32.79 -8.11 0.63
CA GLY A 12 32.59 -6.73 1.11
C GLY A 12 32.16 -5.76 -0.01
N LEU A 13 32.71 -5.93 -1.21
CA LEU A 13 32.38 -5.15 -2.41
C LEU A 13 30.93 -5.36 -2.87
N GLY A 14 30.42 -6.59 -2.78
CA GLY A 14 29.02 -6.91 -3.09
C GLY A 14 28.03 -6.26 -2.11
N ARG A 15 28.40 -6.14 -0.84
CA ARG A 15 27.60 -5.41 0.18
C ARG A 15 27.60 -3.91 -0.07
N VAL A 16 28.75 -3.33 -0.42
CA VAL A 16 28.88 -1.90 -0.78
C VAL A 16 28.04 -1.59 -2.02
N TRP A 17 28.12 -2.41 -3.07
CA TRP A 17 27.35 -2.23 -4.29
C TRP A 17 25.84 -2.40 -4.09
N HIS A 18 25.42 -3.34 -3.23
CA HIS A 18 24.02 -3.46 -2.83
C HIS A 18 23.53 -2.20 -2.09
N ARG A 19 24.30 -1.71 -1.10
CA ARG A 19 23.97 -0.48 -0.37
C ARG A 19 23.91 0.73 -1.30
N PHE A 20 24.84 0.85 -2.25
CA PHE A 20 24.83 1.89 -3.27
C PHE A 20 23.56 1.84 -4.14
N LYS A 21 23.19 0.67 -4.66
CA LYS A 21 21.96 0.51 -5.47
C LYS A 21 20.69 0.83 -4.68
N VAL A 22 20.64 0.44 -3.40
CA VAL A 22 19.54 0.80 -2.50
C VAL A 22 19.48 2.32 -2.31
N TRP A 23 20.62 2.98 -2.07
CA TRP A 23 20.69 4.44 -1.93
C TRP A 23 20.37 5.20 -3.23
N LEU A 24 20.84 4.73 -4.38
CA LEU A 24 20.51 5.28 -5.69
C LEU A 24 19.01 5.15 -5.97
N GLY A 25 18.43 3.97 -5.71
CA GLY A 25 17.00 3.76 -5.82
C GLY A 25 16.19 4.62 -4.87
N PHE A 26 16.66 4.77 -3.64
CA PHE A 26 16.06 5.68 -2.67
C PHE A 26 16.11 7.13 -3.15
N GLY A 27 17.22 7.60 -3.74
CA GLY A 27 17.35 8.94 -4.30
C GLY A 27 16.42 9.19 -5.50
N VAL A 28 16.37 8.24 -6.45
CA VAL A 28 15.46 8.30 -7.61
C VAL A 28 14.00 8.27 -7.16
N PHE A 29 13.66 7.39 -6.23
CA PHE A 29 12.31 7.26 -5.70
C PHE A 29 11.91 8.47 -4.85
N TRP A 30 12.83 9.02 -4.06
CA TRP A 30 12.63 10.27 -3.32
C TRP A 30 12.38 11.43 -4.29
N LEU A 31 13.19 11.59 -5.33
CA LEU A 31 12.99 12.63 -6.34
C LEU A 31 11.64 12.46 -7.08
N ALA A 32 11.31 11.23 -7.47
CA ALA A 32 10.01 10.89 -8.04
C ALA A 32 8.84 11.13 -7.05
N SER A 33 9.10 11.14 -5.73
CA SER A 33 8.10 11.40 -4.69
C SER A 33 7.83 12.87 -4.39
N VAL A 34 8.77 13.77 -4.73
CA VAL A 34 8.63 15.20 -4.42
C VAL A 34 8.09 16.04 -5.58
N LEU A 35 8.26 15.55 -6.80
CA LEU A 35 7.89 16.29 -8.01
C LEU A 35 6.38 16.31 -8.29
N PRO A 36 5.63 15.19 -8.19
CA PRO A 36 4.26 15.14 -8.73
C PRO A 36 3.22 15.93 -7.95
N HIS A 37 3.44 16.17 -6.65
CA HIS A 37 2.39 16.68 -5.77
C HIS A 37 2.94 17.66 -4.71
N ARG A 38 2.11 18.62 -4.29
CA ARG A 38 2.27 19.31 -3.01
C ARG A 38 1.56 18.50 -1.95
N VAL A 39 2.31 17.75 -1.14
CA VAL A 39 1.71 16.84 -0.17
C VAL A 39 1.50 17.54 1.16
N HIS A 40 0.28 17.50 1.68
CA HIS A 40 -0.08 17.99 2.99
C HIS A 40 -0.50 16.80 3.86
N PHE A 41 0.19 16.61 4.97
CA PHE A 41 -0.07 15.51 5.89
C PHE A 41 -0.81 16.04 7.11
N SER A 42 -1.95 15.46 7.39
CA SER A 42 -2.64 15.59 8.68
C SER A 42 -2.66 14.22 9.33
N ARG A 43 -2.60 14.18 10.65
CA ARG A 43 -2.56 12.93 11.41
C ARG A 43 -3.63 13.00 12.48
N SER A 44 -4.52 12.02 12.47
CA SER A 44 -5.21 11.63 13.71
C SER A 44 -4.37 10.61 14.48
N ALA A 45 -3.59 9.76 13.78
CA ALA A 45 -2.74 8.73 14.38
C ALA A 45 -1.26 8.78 13.95
N SER A 46 -0.40 8.01 14.66
CA SER A 46 1.03 7.90 14.35
C SER A 46 1.38 6.61 13.60
N ILE A 47 2.23 6.70 12.57
CA ILE A 47 2.83 5.52 11.94
C ILE A 47 3.90 4.95 12.89
N PRO A 48 3.86 3.64 13.24
CA PRO A 48 4.85 3.01 14.09
C PRO A 48 6.28 3.23 13.58
N ARG A 49 7.16 3.68 14.48
CA ARG A 49 8.57 4.01 14.15
C ARG A 49 9.39 2.78 13.74
N SER A 50 9.01 1.60 14.21
CA SER A 50 9.66 0.31 13.96
C SER A 50 8.63 -0.81 13.99
N GLY A 51 9.04 -2.02 13.62
CA GLY A 51 8.17 -3.19 13.60
C GLY A 51 7.20 -3.24 12.40
N PRO A 52 6.46 -4.35 12.25
CA PRO A 52 5.52 -4.51 11.14
C PRO A 52 4.38 -3.48 11.21
N ALA A 53 3.94 -3.03 10.05
CA ALA A 53 2.71 -2.25 9.92
C ALA A 53 2.11 -2.44 8.53
N LEU A 54 0.78 -2.55 8.46
CA LEU A 54 0.05 -2.63 7.21
C LEU A 54 -0.69 -1.31 6.98
N LEU A 55 -0.26 -0.54 6.00
CA LEU A 55 -0.95 0.68 5.58
C LEU A 55 -2.00 0.33 4.50
N VAL A 56 -3.22 0.84 4.68
CA VAL A 56 -4.34 0.58 3.77
C VAL A 56 -4.96 1.90 3.29
N PRO A 57 -4.41 2.51 2.23
CA PRO A 57 -4.96 3.73 1.61
C PRO A 57 -6.06 3.45 0.56
N ASN A 58 -6.95 4.42 0.31
CA ASN A 58 -7.76 4.48 -0.92
C ASN A 58 -6.90 4.83 -2.15
N HIS A 59 -7.41 4.57 -3.37
CA HIS A 59 -6.66 4.73 -4.62
C HIS A 59 -7.35 5.65 -5.65
N LEU A 60 -6.91 6.90 -5.81
CA LEU A 60 -7.45 7.87 -6.80
C LEU A 60 -6.55 8.07 -8.02
N ALA A 61 -5.23 7.88 -7.88
CA ALA A 61 -4.29 7.95 -9.00
C ALA A 61 -3.02 7.14 -8.74
N VAL A 62 -2.35 6.67 -9.81
CA VAL A 62 -1.03 5.99 -9.69
C VAL A 62 -0.03 6.89 -8.96
N THR A 63 -0.06 8.19 -9.24
CA THR A 63 0.88 9.17 -8.69
C THR A 63 0.73 9.36 -7.18
N GLU A 64 -0.39 8.99 -6.55
CA GLU A 64 -0.56 9.07 -5.09
C GLU A 64 0.33 8.10 -4.32
N THR A 65 0.72 6.99 -4.94
CA THR A 65 1.72 6.05 -4.39
C THR A 65 3.00 6.79 -4.00
N THR A 66 3.36 7.82 -4.75
CA THR A 66 4.52 8.65 -4.48
C THR A 66 4.31 9.60 -3.29
N ALA A 67 3.08 10.04 -3.04
CA ALA A 67 2.72 10.86 -1.88
C ALA A 67 2.73 10.03 -0.58
N ILE A 68 2.18 8.80 -0.62
CA ILE A 68 2.30 7.82 0.48
C ILE A 68 3.78 7.50 0.73
N ALA A 69 4.56 7.28 -0.32
CA ALA A 69 5.99 7.04 -0.18
C ALA A 69 6.72 8.18 0.52
N ARG A 70 6.44 9.42 0.12
CA ARG A 70 7.00 10.62 0.75
C ARG A 70 6.64 10.69 2.23
N MET A 71 5.40 10.37 2.60
CA MET A 71 4.97 10.29 4.00
C MET A 71 5.83 9.29 4.78
N VAL A 72 5.86 8.03 4.31
CA VAL A 72 6.53 6.93 5.00
C VAL A 72 8.03 7.18 5.13
N ILE A 73 8.67 7.72 4.10
CA ILE A 73 10.08 8.13 4.12
C ILE A 73 10.30 9.26 5.13
N GLY A 74 9.39 10.23 5.23
CA GLY A 74 9.42 11.28 6.26
C GLY A 74 9.36 10.72 7.69
N HIS A 75 8.77 9.53 7.88
CA HIS A 75 8.81 8.77 9.14
C HIS A 75 10.07 7.90 9.32
N ARG A 76 11.09 8.07 8.46
CA ARG A 76 12.32 7.25 8.45
C ARG A 76 12.04 5.76 8.21
N ARG A 77 10.96 5.46 7.50
CA ARG A 77 10.58 4.10 7.10
C ARG A 77 10.61 3.96 5.59
N PHE A 78 10.58 2.73 5.11
CA PHE A 78 10.49 2.44 3.68
C PHE A 78 9.20 1.66 3.39
N PRO A 79 8.39 2.09 2.40
CA PRO A 79 7.16 1.41 2.03
C PRO A 79 7.40 0.27 1.03
N HIS A 80 6.76 -0.87 1.27
CA HIS A 80 6.73 -2.01 0.35
C HIS A 80 5.33 -2.12 -0.26
N PHE A 81 5.20 -1.70 -1.52
CA PHE A 81 3.92 -1.72 -2.24
C PHE A 81 3.73 -3.03 -2.99
N LEU A 82 2.48 -3.43 -3.15
CA LEU A 82 2.08 -4.42 -4.15
C LEU A 82 1.96 -3.71 -5.50
N ILE A 83 2.87 -4.02 -6.42
CA ILE A 83 3.02 -3.37 -7.72
C ILE A 83 2.73 -4.39 -8.83
N VAL A 84 2.03 -3.95 -9.89
CA VAL A 84 1.67 -4.84 -10.99
C VAL A 84 2.90 -5.50 -11.63
N GLY A 85 2.85 -6.82 -11.80
CA GLY A 85 4.00 -7.68 -12.12
C GLY A 85 4.71 -7.34 -13.43
N HIS A 86 4.01 -6.84 -14.45
CA HIS A 86 4.64 -6.46 -15.73
C HIS A 86 5.66 -5.31 -15.58
N LEU A 87 5.53 -4.45 -14.56
CA LEU A 87 6.53 -3.40 -14.30
C LEU A 87 7.89 -3.98 -13.88
N PHE A 88 7.91 -5.20 -13.34
CA PHE A 88 9.15 -5.89 -12.96
C PHE A 88 9.88 -6.54 -14.14
N LYS A 89 9.26 -6.58 -15.32
CA LYS A 89 9.87 -7.03 -16.57
C LYS A 89 10.65 -5.91 -17.27
N VAL A 90 10.36 -4.65 -16.94
CA VAL A 90 11.14 -3.50 -17.44
C VAL A 90 12.52 -3.52 -16.76
N PRO A 91 13.66 -3.54 -17.49
CA PRO A 91 14.96 -3.79 -16.89
C PRO A 91 15.29 -2.86 -15.72
N LEU A 92 15.29 -1.55 -15.93
CA LEU A 92 15.66 -0.59 -14.88
C LEU A 92 14.63 -0.57 -13.74
N LEU A 93 13.34 -0.46 -14.06
CA LEU A 93 12.28 -0.37 -13.04
C LEU A 93 12.14 -1.67 -12.24
N GLY A 94 12.29 -2.82 -12.89
CA GLY A 94 12.22 -4.12 -12.24
C GLY A 94 13.41 -4.42 -11.36
N HIS A 95 14.64 -4.07 -11.79
CA HIS A 95 15.82 -4.17 -10.92
C HIS A 95 15.68 -3.26 -9.70
N LEU A 96 15.18 -2.03 -9.90
CA LEU A 96 14.96 -1.08 -8.81
C LEU A 96 13.89 -1.58 -7.84
N GLY A 97 12.74 -2.01 -8.36
CA GLY A 97 11.64 -2.56 -7.57
C GLY A 97 12.08 -3.75 -6.72
N ARG A 98 12.86 -4.69 -7.28
CA ARG A 98 13.43 -5.82 -6.53
C ARG A 98 14.43 -5.37 -5.46
N ALA A 99 15.33 -4.44 -5.78
CA ALA A 99 16.27 -3.89 -4.81
C ALA A 99 15.57 -3.18 -3.64
N MET A 100 14.43 -2.55 -3.91
CA MET A 100 13.55 -1.89 -2.94
C MET A 100 12.53 -2.86 -2.30
N LYS A 101 12.64 -4.17 -2.54
CA LYS A 101 11.73 -5.23 -2.05
C LYS A 101 10.25 -4.91 -2.29
N GLN A 102 9.91 -4.33 -3.44
CA GLN A 102 8.53 -4.16 -3.87
C GLN A 102 7.94 -5.53 -4.25
N ILE A 103 6.64 -5.71 -4.01
CA ILE A 103 5.98 -7.01 -4.12
C ILE A 103 5.25 -7.09 -5.47
N PRO A 104 5.65 -7.97 -6.41
CA PRO A 104 4.96 -8.11 -7.68
C PRO A 104 3.58 -8.77 -7.48
N VAL A 105 2.56 -8.26 -8.17
CA VAL A 105 1.23 -8.87 -8.21
C VAL A 105 0.70 -8.96 -9.63
N ASP A 106 0.20 -10.14 -10.02
CA ASP A 106 -0.49 -10.36 -11.28
C ASP A 106 -1.99 -10.16 -11.08
N ARG A 107 -2.60 -9.30 -11.89
CA ARG A 107 -4.04 -9.02 -11.81
C ARG A 107 -4.83 -10.20 -12.38
N GLY A 108 -5.80 -10.71 -11.63
CA GLY A 108 -6.75 -11.71 -12.12
C GLY A 108 -6.22 -13.14 -12.22
N SER A 109 -5.10 -13.47 -11.58
CA SER A 109 -4.52 -14.81 -11.59
C SER A 109 -4.59 -15.50 -10.23
N THR A 110 -4.34 -16.82 -10.24
CA THR A 110 -4.10 -17.68 -9.08
C THR A 110 -2.94 -17.21 -8.19
N ASN A 111 -2.12 -16.26 -8.66
CA ASN A 111 -0.96 -15.70 -7.94
C ASN A 111 -1.31 -14.64 -6.88
N ALA A 112 -2.59 -14.30 -6.68
CA ALA A 112 -2.99 -13.39 -5.61
C ALA A 112 -2.56 -13.91 -4.22
N ALA A 113 -2.60 -15.23 -4.02
CA ALA A 113 -2.10 -15.86 -2.80
C ALA A 113 -0.58 -15.67 -2.63
N ALA A 114 0.20 -15.86 -3.69
CA ALA A 114 1.65 -15.68 -3.66
C ALA A 114 2.06 -14.23 -3.32
N ALA A 115 1.33 -13.24 -3.84
CA ALA A 115 1.55 -11.83 -3.49
C ALA A 115 1.26 -11.54 -2.00
N LEU A 116 0.20 -12.15 -1.44
CA LEU A 116 -0.11 -12.03 -0.02
C LEU A 116 0.92 -12.74 0.87
N GLU A 117 1.42 -13.91 0.45
CA GLU A 117 2.52 -14.58 1.17
C GLU A 117 3.82 -13.77 1.13
N ALA A 118 4.14 -13.14 0.00
CA ALA A 118 5.27 -12.23 -0.10
C ALA A 118 5.09 -11.00 0.83
N ALA A 119 3.88 -10.44 0.89
CA ALA A 119 3.55 -9.37 1.83
C ALA A 119 3.69 -9.83 3.30
N ALA A 120 3.18 -11.02 3.63
CA ALA A 120 3.33 -11.64 4.94
C ALA A 120 4.82 -11.83 5.31
N ALA A 121 5.66 -12.26 4.37
CA ALA A 121 7.09 -12.41 4.60
C ALA A 121 7.78 -11.08 4.91
N GLU A 122 7.43 -9.99 4.22
CA GLU A 122 7.98 -8.66 4.50
C GLU A 122 7.48 -8.11 5.84
N LEU A 123 6.22 -8.35 6.19
CA LEU A 123 5.68 -8.03 7.52
C LEU A 123 6.42 -8.80 8.63
N ARG A 124 6.63 -10.11 8.50
CA ARG A 124 7.42 -10.91 9.47
C ARG A 124 8.85 -10.40 9.65
N ARG A 125 9.41 -9.75 8.62
CA ARG A 125 10.73 -9.07 8.68
C ARG A 125 10.69 -7.71 9.37
N GLY A 126 9.53 -7.28 9.88
CA GLY A 126 9.33 -5.99 10.54
C GLY A 126 9.19 -4.81 9.58
N HIS A 127 8.95 -5.06 8.28
CA HIS A 127 8.79 -3.99 7.31
C HIS A 127 7.36 -3.42 7.30
N LEU A 128 7.21 -2.26 6.66
CA LEU A 128 5.92 -1.61 6.45
C LEU A 128 5.43 -1.91 5.04
N VAL A 129 4.29 -2.60 4.96
CA VAL A 129 3.66 -2.97 3.69
C VAL A 129 2.49 -2.03 3.41
N VAL A 130 2.28 -1.68 2.14
CA VAL A 130 1.15 -0.86 1.69
C VAL A 130 0.31 -1.64 0.69
N ILE A 131 -0.97 -1.81 1.00
CA ILE A 131 -1.95 -2.47 0.12
C ILE A 131 -3.10 -1.51 -0.17
N TYR A 132 -3.34 -1.23 -1.45
CA TYR A 132 -4.58 -0.58 -1.89
C TYR A 132 -5.68 -1.64 -1.98
N PRO A 133 -6.71 -1.61 -1.10
CA PRO A 133 -7.70 -2.68 -1.02
C PRO A 133 -8.56 -2.75 -2.29
N GLU A 134 -8.74 -1.63 -3.00
CA GLU A 134 -9.46 -1.58 -4.28
C GLU A 134 -8.76 -2.37 -5.41
N GLY A 135 -7.43 -2.51 -5.35
CA GLY A 135 -6.60 -3.15 -6.38
C GLY A 135 -6.53 -2.41 -7.73
N ARG A 136 -7.30 -1.34 -7.89
CA ARG A 136 -7.37 -0.43 -9.05
C ARG A 136 -7.77 0.95 -8.58
N ILE A 137 -7.52 1.95 -9.43
CA ILE A 137 -7.93 3.34 -9.20
C ILE A 137 -9.47 3.42 -9.23
N SER A 138 -10.05 4.17 -8.30
CA SER A 138 -11.47 4.49 -8.27
C SER A 138 -11.90 5.20 -9.56
N ARG A 139 -13.08 4.83 -10.05
CA ARG A 139 -13.71 5.42 -11.23
C ARG A 139 -14.99 6.20 -10.89
N ALA A 140 -15.33 6.30 -9.61
CA ALA A 140 -16.51 7.03 -9.17
C ALA A 140 -16.37 8.53 -9.49
N ALA A 141 -17.45 9.15 -9.95
CA ALA A 141 -17.45 10.56 -10.34
C ALA A 141 -17.12 11.48 -9.15
N ASP A 142 -17.62 11.13 -7.96
CA ASP A 142 -17.35 11.83 -6.70
C ASP A 142 -16.05 11.41 -6.01
N GLN A 143 -15.31 10.48 -6.63
CA GLN A 143 -14.04 9.92 -6.18
C GLN A 143 -14.14 9.15 -4.85
N ARG A 144 -15.30 8.57 -4.51
CA ARG A 144 -15.40 7.64 -3.38
C ARG A 144 -14.48 6.41 -3.56
N PRO A 145 -13.97 5.82 -2.47
CA PRO A 145 -13.30 4.53 -2.55
C PRO A 145 -14.18 3.50 -3.26
N GLY A 146 -13.62 2.79 -4.23
CA GLY A 146 -14.33 1.75 -4.98
C GLY A 146 -14.45 0.43 -4.23
N PRO A 147 -15.03 -0.60 -4.89
CA PRO A 147 -15.15 -1.93 -4.30
C PRO A 147 -13.80 -2.54 -3.92
N ALA A 148 -13.71 -3.06 -2.70
CA ALA A 148 -12.50 -3.66 -2.16
C ALA A 148 -12.33 -5.14 -2.53
N ARG A 149 -11.08 -5.58 -2.52
CA ARG A 149 -10.66 -6.99 -2.48
C ARG A 149 -10.30 -7.34 -1.04
N SER A 150 -10.54 -8.59 -0.65
CA SER A 150 -10.34 -9.05 0.74
C SER A 150 -8.88 -9.31 1.13
N GLY A 151 -7.91 -9.13 0.22
CA GLY A 151 -6.52 -9.53 0.46
C GLY A 151 -5.86 -8.84 1.67
N ALA A 152 -6.09 -7.53 1.85
CA ALA A 152 -5.55 -6.79 2.99
C ALA A 152 -6.14 -7.29 4.33
N ALA A 153 -7.46 -7.50 4.38
CA ALA A 153 -8.13 -8.02 5.55
C ALA A 153 -7.67 -9.45 5.86
N ARG A 154 -7.65 -10.34 4.86
CA ARG A 154 -7.17 -11.73 5.01
C ARG A 154 -5.76 -11.80 5.57
N LEU A 155 -4.85 -10.94 5.09
CA LEU A 155 -3.49 -10.86 5.60
C LEU A 155 -3.45 -10.35 7.06
N ALA A 156 -4.30 -9.39 7.42
CA ALA A 156 -4.39 -8.90 8.78
C ALA A 156 -4.95 -9.96 9.75
N LEU A 157 -5.94 -10.74 9.33
CA LEU A 157 -6.54 -11.78 10.20
C LEU A 157 -5.56 -12.92 10.52
N THR A 158 -4.59 -13.19 9.64
CA THR A 158 -3.53 -14.17 9.91
C THR A 158 -2.39 -13.63 10.76
N MET A 159 -2.36 -12.30 11.01
CA MET A 159 -1.32 -11.58 11.74
C MET A 159 -1.95 -10.50 12.64
N PRO A 160 -2.79 -10.88 13.62
CA PRO A 160 -3.62 -9.95 14.40
C PRO A 160 -2.80 -8.96 15.25
N GLU A 161 -1.53 -9.24 15.51
CA GLU A 161 -0.61 -8.35 16.21
C GLU A 161 -0.13 -7.16 15.37
N ILE A 162 -0.35 -7.20 14.05
CA ILE A 162 0.12 -6.17 13.12
C ILE A 162 -0.92 -5.05 13.01
N PRO A 163 -0.55 -3.78 13.27
CA PRO A 163 -1.48 -2.67 13.14
C PRO A 163 -1.88 -2.47 11.68
N VAL A 164 -3.20 -2.46 11.42
CA VAL A 164 -3.81 -2.13 10.14
C VAL A 164 -4.22 -0.67 10.13
N ILE A 165 -3.44 0.18 9.48
CA ILE A 165 -3.56 1.64 9.55
C ILE A 165 -4.28 2.14 8.29
N PRO A 166 -5.54 2.60 8.39
CA PRO A 166 -6.30 3.13 7.27
C PRO A 166 -5.80 4.54 6.93
N ILE A 167 -5.82 4.87 5.64
CA ILE A 167 -5.36 6.18 5.15
C ILE A 167 -6.36 6.77 4.17
N GLY A 168 -6.85 7.97 4.46
CA GLY A 168 -7.68 8.75 3.55
C GLY A 168 -6.84 9.70 2.71
N GLN A 169 -6.98 9.63 1.39
CA GLN A 169 -6.32 10.50 0.42
C GLN A 169 -7.34 11.29 -0.39
N TRP A 170 -7.04 12.55 -0.65
CA TRP A 170 -7.85 13.44 -1.48
C TRP A 170 -7.02 14.43 -2.29
N GLY A 171 -7.59 14.89 -3.41
CA GLY A 171 -7.03 15.97 -4.24
C GLY A 171 -6.32 15.49 -5.51
N ALA A 172 -5.89 14.23 -5.58
CA ALA A 172 -5.35 13.69 -6.82
C ALA A 172 -6.46 13.44 -7.85
N LYS A 173 -6.09 13.58 -9.13
CA LYS A 173 -6.96 13.24 -10.27
C LYS A 173 -6.31 12.12 -11.10
N PRO A 174 -7.06 11.20 -11.69
CA PRO A 174 -6.48 10.23 -12.61
C PRO A 174 -5.70 10.91 -13.74
N GLY A 175 -4.64 10.27 -14.21
CA GLY A 175 -3.84 10.71 -15.36
C GLY A 175 -2.62 11.58 -15.03
N TRP A 176 -1.93 12.02 -16.08
CA TRP A 176 -0.63 12.71 -16.01
C TRP A 176 -0.71 14.17 -15.56
N ARG A 177 -1.91 14.76 -15.52
CA ARG A 177 -2.15 16.16 -15.15
C ARG A 177 -1.65 16.52 -13.75
N ASN A 178 -1.52 15.54 -12.85
CA ASN A 178 -0.94 15.74 -11.53
C ASN A 178 0.53 16.19 -11.61
N VAL A 179 1.32 15.56 -12.51
CA VAL A 179 2.76 15.82 -12.66
C VAL A 179 3.01 17.25 -13.16
N VAL A 180 2.17 17.76 -14.06
CA VAL A 180 2.31 19.10 -14.64
C VAL A 180 1.96 20.20 -13.65
N ARG A 181 0.86 20.03 -12.91
CA ARG A 181 0.30 21.10 -12.06
C ARG A 181 0.70 21.01 -10.59
N ARG A 182 1.52 20.01 -10.22
CA ARG A 182 1.91 19.70 -8.82
C ARG A 182 0.73 19.83 -7.86
N ARG A 183 -0.35 19.07 -8.12
CA ARG A 183 -1.61 19.21 -7.37
C ARG A 183 -1.39 18.98 -5.87
N ARG A 184 -2.22 19.63 -5.06
CA ARG A 184 -2.27 19.35 -3.63
C ARG A 184 -2.88 17.97 -3.41
N VAL A 185 -2.19 17.12 -2.66
CA VAL A 185 -2.71 15.85 -2.16
C VAL A 185 -2.73 15.93 -0.65
N ASP A 186 -3.91 15.79 -0.10
CA ASP A 186 -4.14 15.75 1.34
C ASP A 186 -4.20 14.30 1.79
N ILE A 187 -3.45 13.99 2.83
CA ILE A 187 -3.38 12.64 3.40
C ILE A 187 -3.71 12.73 4.89
N LEU A 188 -4.67 11.90 5.31
CA LEU A 188 -5.05 11.72 6.70
C LEU A 188 -4.76 10.28 7.13
N VAL A 189 -3.88 10.13 8.12
CA VAL A 189 -3.54 8.82 8.74
C VAL A 189 -4.48 8.56 9.91
N GLY A 190 -5.28 7.50 9.83
CA GLY A 190 -6.22 7.10 10.88
C GLY A 190 -5.64 6.13 11.89
N GLU A 191 -6.39 5.90 12.97
CA GLU A 191 -6.06 4.92 14.00
C GLU A 191 -6.12 3.49 13.45
N PRO A 192 -5.31 2.56 14.00
CA PRO A 192 -5.40 1.16 13.62
C PRO A 192 -6.82 0.62 13.74
N VAL A 193 -7.31 -0.06 12.71
CA VAL A 193 -8.63 -0.68 12.71
C VAL A 193 -8.62 -1.86 13.69
N ASP A 194 -9.52 -1.87 14.65
CA ASP A 194 -9.70 -3.02 15.54
C ASP A 194 -10.33 -4.19 14.77
N LEU A 195 -9.53 -5.23 14.53
CA LEU A 195 -9.95 -6.47 13.88
C LEU A 195 -9.96 -7.66 14.86
N SER A 196 -9.82 -7.41 16.17
CA SER A 196 -9.69 -8.45 17.20
C SER A 196 -10.83 -9.47 17.16
N ARG A 197 -12.06 -9.02 16.87
CA ARG A 197 -13.25 -9.89 16.74
C ARG A 197 -13.15 -10.97 15.65
N TRP A 198 -12.23 -10.82 14.70
CA TRP A 198 -11.98 -11.81 13.63
C TRP A 198 -10.55 -12.37 13.63
N ALA A 199 -9.73 -12.03 14.63
CA ALA A 199 -8.35 -12.49 14.72
C ALA A 199 -8.26 -14.02 14.61
N GLY A 200 -7.35 -14.51 13.76
CA GLY A 200 -7.15 -15.95 13.54
C GLY A 200 -8.21 -16.65 12.68
N ARG A 201 -9.29 -15.96 12.29
CA ARG A 201 -10.31 -16.54 11.40
C ARG A 201 -9.86 -16.47 9.93
N SER A 202 -10.13 -17.54 9.20
CA SER A 202 -9.81 -17.65 7.76
C SER A 202 -11.04 -17.86 6.87
N ASP A 203 -12.25 -17.84 7.45
CA ASP A 203 -13.48 -18.03 6.70
C ASP A 203 -13.86 -16.81 5.85
N HIS A 204 -14.71 -17.04 4.85
CA HIS A 204 -15.13 -16.02 3.89
C HIS A 204 -15.87 -14.87 4.58
N GLN A 205 -16.73 -15.16 5.55
CA GLN A 205 -17.52 -14.16 6.25
C GLN A 205 -16.61 -13.21 7.05
N ALA A 206 -15.68 -13.75 7.83
CA ALA A 206 -14.68 -12.95 8.55
C ALA A 206 -13.91 -12.01 7.60
N SER A 207 -13.49 -12.54 6.44
CA SER A 207 -12.78 -11.75 5.43
C SER A 207 -13.62 -10.60 4.87
N VAL A 208 -14.91 -10.83 4.62
CA VAL A 208 -15.85 -9.81 4.13
C VAL A 208 -16.08 -8.73 5.17
N GLU A 209 -16.43 -9.12 6.40
CA GLU A 209 -16.77 -8.16 7.45
C GLU A 209 -15.54 -7.34 7.90
N ALA A 210 -14.36 -7.95 7.99
CA ALA A 210 -13.12 -7.24 8.27
C ALA A 210 -12.75 -6.27 7.13
N THR A 211 -12.96 -6.67 5.88
CA THR A 211 -12.79 -5.76 4.72
C THR A 211 -13.74 -4.57 4.82
N ALA A 212 -15.00 -4.80 5.19
CA ALA A 212 -15.99 -3.74 5.35
C ALA A 212 -15.60 -2.76 6.46
N ALA A 213 -15.10 -3.24 7.60
CA ALA A 213 -14.60 -2.37 8.68
C ALA A 213 -13.42 -1.49 8.23
N VAL A 214 -12.44 -2.09 7.54
CA VAL A 214 -11.29 -1.34 7.00
C VAL A 214 -11.74 -0.29 5.98
N MET A 215 -12.65 -0.65 5.07
CA MET A 215 -13.16 0.29 4.07
C MET A 215 -14.02 1.40 4.69
N SER A 216 -14.81 1.09 5.72
CA SER A 216 -15.57 2.10 6.47
C SER A 216 -14.63 3.13 7.10
N ALA A 217 -13.55 2.67 7.75
CA ALA A 217 -12.53 3.55 8.32
C ALA A 217 -11.86 4.43 7.25
N ILE A 218 -11.48 3.84 6.10
CA ILE A 218 -10.90 4.59 4.98
C ILE A 218 -11.88 5.65 4.46
N THR A 219 -13.13 5.28 4.22
CA THR A 219 -14.17 6.20 3.72
C THR A 219 -14.36 7.38 4.68
N ALA A 220 -14.46 7.12 5.99
CA ALA A 220 -14.57 8.17 6.99
C ALA A 220 -13.38 9.14 6.96
N LEU A 221 -12.15 8.64 6.78
CA LEU A 221 -10.96 9.49 6.65
C LEU A 221 -10.99 10.30 5.35
N VAL A 222 -11.46 9.71 4.24
CA VAL A 222 -11.64 10.42 2.96
C VAL A 222 -12.66 11.55 3.09
N GLU A 223 -13.78 11.32 3.79
CA GLU A 223 -14.80 12.33 4.07
C GLU A 223 -14.27 13.49 4.93
N GLN A 224 -13.47 13.17 5.95
CA GLN A 224 -12.82 14.18 6.79
C GLN A 224 -11.84 15.03 5.97
N VAL A 225 -10.94 14.40 5.21
CA VAL A 225 -9.90 15.13 4.47
C VAL A 225 -10.48 15.94 3.31
N ARG A 226 -11.59 15.50 2.70
CA ARG A 226 -12.31 16.27 1.67
C ARG A 226 -13.28 17.31 2.25
N GLY A 227 -13.52 17.29 3.56
CA GLY A 227 -14.38 18.22 4.29
C GLY A 227 -15.89 18.03 4.07
N LYS A 228 -16.33 16.88 3.53
CA LYS A 228 -17.76 16.57 3.36
C LYS A 228 -18.04 15.06 3.22
N PRO A 229 -19.18 14.58 3.74
CA PRO A 229 -19.60 13.20 3.57
C PRO A 229 -19.91 12.88 2.10
N PHE A 230 -19.84 11.60 1.75
CA PHE A 230 -20.40 11.10 0.50
C PHE A 230 -21.93 11.10 0.58
N ALA A 231 -22.58 11.39 -0.56
CA ALA A 231 -24.01 11.13 -0.66
C ALA A 231 -24.25 9.62 -0.54
N PRO A 232 -25.40 9.18 0.02
CA PRO A 232 -25.80 7.78 -0.02
C PRO A 232 -25.70 7.23 -1.45
N ASP A 233 -25.30 5.97 -1.64
CA ASP A 233 -25.35 5.33 -2.96
C ASP A 233 -26.82 5.27 -3.41
N THR A 234 -27.20 6.10 -4.37
CA THR A 234 -28.54 6.09 -4.97
C THR A 234 -28.69 5.04 -6.07
N ASP A 235 -27.60 4.37 -6.47
CA ASP A 235 -27.54 3.43 -7.61
C ASP A 235 -27.59 1.95 -7.19
N VAL A 236 -28.15 1.62 -6.02
CA VAL A 236 -28.53 0.23 -5.72
C VAL A 236 -29.92 0.00 -6.31
N THR A 237 -30.01 -0.19 -7.62
CA THR A 237 -31.14 -0.95 -8.17
C THR A 237 -31.03 -2.36 -7.60
N PRO A 238 -32.02 -2.87 -6.84
CA PRO A 238 -31.96 -4.24 -6.36
C PRO A 238 -31.93 -5.16 -7.57
N ALA A 239 -30.94 -6.05 -7.62
CA ALA A 239 -30.93 -7.13 -8.60
C ALA A 239 -32.14 -8.03 -8.29
N HIS A 240 -33.15 -7.96 -9.16
CA HIS A 240 -34.20 -8.96 -9.27
C HIS A 240 -33.64 -10.22 -9.93
#